data_AF-A0A9D6UGI0-F1
#
_entry.id   AF-A0A9D6UGI0-F1
#
_cell.length_a   1.000
_cell.length_b   1.000
_cell.length_c   1.000
_cell.angle_alpha   90.00
_cell.angle_beta   90.00
_cell.angle_gamma   90.00
#
_symmetry.space_group_name_H-M   'P 1'
#
loop_
_entity.id
_entity.type
_entity.pdbx_description
1 polymer ?
#
loop_
_entity_poly.entity_id
_entity_poly.type
_entity_poly.pdbx_seq_one_letter_code
_entity_poly.pdbx_strand_id
1 'polypeptide(L)'
;MFSARSFAHSIAEVPAAKTAERLPEWNLADLYPGSDSPQVVSDLSRAAQDVAQFGKDYRGQLESLAKGADASVKLGEAVARYEALQDLLGRLMSFAGLLYSGDTT
;
A
#
# COMPACT_ATOMS: atom_id res chain seq x y z
N MET A 1 38.74 -17.25 -39.62
CA MET A 1 37.59 -18.12 -39.28
C MET A 1 37.52 -18.23 -37.77
N PHE A 2 36.70 -17.40 -37.11
CA PHE A 2 36.49 -17.47 -35.67
C PHE A 2 35.32 -18.41 -35.38
N SER A 3 35.60 -19.47 -34.60
CA SER A 3 34.66 -20.50 -34.21
C SER A 3 33.75 -19.99 -33.08
N ALA A 4 32.44 -20.00 -33.30
CA ALA A 4 31.45 -19.68 -32.27
C ALA A 4 31.28 -20.87 -31.33
N ARG A 5 31.67 -20.71 -30.05
CA ARG A 5 31.30 -21.67 -29.00
C ARG A 5 29.85 -21.40 -28.58
N SER A 6 28.97 -22.33 -28.95
CA SER A 6 27.64 -22.47 -28.35
C SER A 6 27.80 -22.89 -26.89
N PHE A 7 27.31 -22.07 -25.97
CA PHE A 7 27.12 -22.46 -24.57
C PHE A 7 25.64 -22.78 -24.37
N ALA A 8 25.28 -24.06 -24.50
CA ALA A 8 24.02 -24.55 -23.98
C ALA A 8 24.10 -24.54 -22.45
N HIS A 9 23.48 -23.55 -21.81
CA HIS A 9 23.26 -23.59 -20.36
C HIS A 9 22.08 -24.54 -20.10
N SER A 10 22.38 -25.79 -19.76
CA SER A 10 21.40 -26.72 -19.21
C SER A 10 21.04 -26.27 -17.80
N ILE A 11 19.80 -25.83 -17.60
CA ILE A 11 19.27 -25.52 -16.28
C ILE A 11 18.83 -26.83 -15.67
N ALA A 12 19.75 -27.53 -15.01
CA ALA A 12 19.37 -28.69 -14.21
C ALA A 12 18.55 -28.18 -13.00
N GLU A 13 17.29 -28.59 -12.94
CA GLU A 13 16.41 -28.30 -11.82
C GLU A 13 16.93 -29.04 -10.57
N VAL A 14 17.43 -28.28 -9.60
CA VAL A 14 17.87 -28.83 -8.32
C VAL A 14 16.63 -29.20 -7.52
N PRO A 15 16.49 -30.45 -7.05
CA PRO A 15 15.32 -30.85 -6.27
C PRO A 15 15.26 -29.99 -5.02
N ALA A 16 14.09 -29.37 -4.77
CA ALA A 16 13.85 -28.52 -3.61
C ALA A 16 14.17 -29.31 -2.33
N ALA A 17 15.35 -29.04 -1.76
CA ALA A 17 15.74 -29.57 -0.48
C ALA A 17 14.73 -29.06 0.56
N LYS A 18 14.22 -29.97 1.41
CA LYS A 18 13.39 -29.69 2.58
C LYS A 18 14.19 -28.92 3.64
N THR A 19 14.60 -27.70 3.31
CA THR A 19 15.09 -26.72 4.27
C THR A 19 14.03 -25.62 4.35
N ALA A 20 12.83 -26.00 4.79
CA ALA A 20 11.82 -25.06 5.28
C ALA A 20 12.19 -24.53 6.69
N GLU A 21 13.47 -24.58 7.06
CA GLU A 21 13.94 -23.99 8.31
C GLU A 21 14.10 -22.48 8.13
N ARG A 22 12.94 -21.81 8.22
CA ARG A 22 12.71 -20.36 8.36
C ARG A 22 13.37 -19.47 7.30
N LEU A 23 12.67 -19.30 6.19
CA LEU A 23 12.89 -18.16 5.31
C LEU A 23 12.62 -16.85 6.10
N PRO A 24 13.30 -15.75 5.75
CA PRO A 24 13.01 -14.46 6.36
C PRO A 24 11.59 -14.00 6.00
N GLU A 25 10.86 -13.51 7.01
CA GLU A 25 9.50 -12.98 6.87
C GLU A 25 9.48 -11.48 7.17
N TRP A 26 8.48 -10.79 6.63
CA TRP A 26 8.24 -9.40 6.95
C TRP A 26 7.70 -9.29 8.38
N ASN A 27 8.30 -8.41 9.19
CA ASN A 27 7.76 -8.10 10.51
C ASN A 27 6.53 -7.19 10.39
N LEU A 28 5.33 -7.76 10.33
CA LEU A 28 4.10 -6.99 10.18
C LEU A 28 3.77 -6.10 11.38
N ALA A 29 4.38 -6.37 12.55
CA ALA A 29 4.25 -5.52 13.73
C ALA A 29 4.78 -4.09 13.51
N ASP A 30 5.65 -3.87 12.51
CA ASP A 30 6.09 -2.54 12.08
C ASP A 30 4.94 -1.72 11.47
N LEU A 31 3.90 -2.39 10.95
CA LEU A 31 2.68 -1.76 10.45
C LEU A 31 1.55 -1.81 11.48
N TYR A 32 1.17 -3.01 11.94
CA TYR A 32 0.16 -3.21 12.98
C TYR A 32 0.50 -4.44 13.82
N PRO A 33 0.23 -4.43 15.14
CA PRO A 33 0.52 -5.59 16.01
C PRO A 33 -0.21 -6.88 15.61
N GLY A 34 -1.33 -6.77 14.90
CA GLY A 34 -2.13 -7.89 14.41
C GLY A 34 -3.39 -7.41 13.70
N SER A 35 -4.06 -8.29 12.95
CA SER A 35 -5.28 -7.97 12.19
C SER A 35 -6.43 -7.49 13.07
N ASP A 36 -6.55 -8.07 14.27
CA ASP A 36 -7.62 -7.75 15.23
C ASP A 36 -7.18 -6.69 16.25
N SER A 37 -6.05 -6.03 16.00
CA SER A 37 -5.54 -5.01 16.91
C SER A 37 -6.47 -3.79 16.95
N PRO A 38 -6.63 -3.14 18.12
CA PRO A 38 -7.48 -1.96 18.24
C PRO A 38 -7.03 -0.82 17.31
N GLN A 39 -5.74 -0.78 16.95
CA GLN A 39 -5.19 0.18 15.99
C GLN A 39 -5.75 -0.03 14.58
N VAL A 40 -5.83 -1.28 14.09
CA VAL A 40 -6.43 -1.57 12.77
C VAL A 40 -7.90 -1.16 12.75
N VAL A 41 -8.66 -1.52 13.80
CA VAL A 41 -10.10 -1.17 13.90
C VAL A 41 -10.30 0.35 13.94
N SER A 42 -9.48 1.06 14.71
CA SER A 42 -9.51 2.52 14.79
C SER A 42 -9.18 3.17 13.45
N ASP A 43 -8.12 2.72 12.78
CA ASP A 43 -7.68 3.29 11.52
C ASP A 43 -8.67 3.01 10.38
N LEU A 44 -9.29 1.82 10.33
CA LEU A 44 -10.38 1.52 9.40
C LEU A 44 -11.60 2.43 9.64
N SER A 45 -11.98 2.61 10.91
CA SER A 45 -13.12 3.47 11.28
C SER A 45 -12.85 4.93 10.90
N ARG A 46 -11.63 5.41 11.18
CA ARG A 46 -11.17 6.74 10.80
C ARG A 46 -11.17 6.91 9.28
N ALA A 47 -10.58 5.97 8.55
CA ALA A 47 -10.52 6.02 7.09
C ALA A 47 -11.92 6.10 6.46
N ALA A 48 -12.90 5.33 6.97
CA ALA A 48 -14.27 5.39 6.50
C ALA A 48 -14.92 6.76 6.71
N GLN A 49 -14.71 7.38 7.89
CA GLN A 49 -15.22 8.71 8.20
C GLN A 49 -14.55 9.79 7.33
N ASP A 50 -13.22 9.74 7.25
CA ASP A 50 -12.40 10.71 6.52
C ASP A 50 -12.72 10.68 5.02
N VAL A 51 -12.87 9.50 4.41
CA VAL A 51 -13.28 9.34 3.01
C VAL A 51 -14.69 9.90 2.78
N ALA A 52 -15.63 9.60 3.67
CA ALA A 52 -17.00 10.11 3.55
C ALA A 52 -17.04 11.63 3.65
N GLN A 53 -16.27 12.22 4.57
CA GLN A 53 -16.20 13.67 4.74
C GLN A 53 -15.49 14.35 3.57
N PHE A 54 -14.36 13.80 3.10
CA PHE A 54 -13.65 14.29 1.94
C PHE A 54 -14.56 14.33 0.70
N GLY A 55 -15.35 13.27 0.49
CA GLY A 55 -16.32 13.21 -0.59
C GLY A 55 -17.41 14.29 -0.49
N LYS A 56 -17.90 14.60 0.72
CA LYS A 56 -18.87 15.69 0.94
C LYS A 56 -18.26 17.06 0.65
N ASP A 57 -17.02 17.27 1.05
CA ASP A 57 -16.38 18.59 0.98
C ASP A 57 -15.91 18.94 -0.44
N TYR A 58 -15.42 17.95 -1.21
CA TYR A 58 -14.68 18.22 -2.45
C TYR A 58 -15.32 17.69 -3.74
N ARG A 59 -16.26 16.72 -3.67
CA ARG A 59 -16.86 16.13 -4.88
C ARG A 59 -17.69 17.18 -5.64
N GLY A 60 -17.33 17.40 -6.89
CA GLY A 60 -18.01 18.37 -7.77
C GLY A 60 -17.75 19.84 -7.41
N GLN A 61 -16.88 20.12 -6.44
CA GLN A 61 -16.61 21.49 -5.96
C GLN A 61 -15.37 22.13 -6.59
N LEU A 62 -14.67 21.42 -7.50
CA LEU A 62 -13.36 21.85 -8.01
C LEU A 62 -13.39 23.24 -8.65
N GLU A 63 -14.41 23.53 -9.47
CA GLU A 63 -14.55 24.85 -10.08
C GLU A 63 -14.75 25.95 -9.04
N SER A 64 -15.54 25.68 -7.98
CA SER A 64 -15.76 26.64 -6.90
C SER A 64 -14.48 26.88 -6.09
N LEU A 65 -13.68 25.85 -5.86
CA LEU A 65 -12.43 25.93 -5.11
C LEU A 65 -11.32 26.62 -5.91
N ALA A 66 -11.36 26.52 -7.23
CA ALA A 66 -10.39 27.15 -8.13
C ALA A 66 -10.67 28.64 -8.42
N LYS A 67 -11.71 29.23 -7.81
CA LYS A 67 -12.08 30.64 -7.98
C LYS A 67 -11.61 31.49 -6.82
N GLY A 68 -11.25 32.75 -7.13
CA GLY A 68 -10.88 33.76 -6.13
C GLY A 68 -9.39 33.78 -5.81
N ALA A 69 -8.98 34.77 -5.02
CA ALA A 69 -7.57 34.99 -4.67
C ALA A 69 -7.01 33.90 -3.74
N ASP A 70 -7.87 33.14 -3.05
CA ASP A 70 -7.51 32.09 -2.12
C ASP A 70 -7.55 30.67 -2.73
N ALA A 71 -7.76 30.56 -4.05
CA ALA A 71 -7.91 29.28 -4.74
C ALA A 71 -6.74 28.32 -4.51
N SER A 72 -5.50 28.80 -4.63
CA SER A 72 -4.30 27.98 -4.42
C SER A 72 -4.22 27.42 -3.00
N VAL A 73 -4.66 28.18 -2.00
CA VAL A 73 -4.67 27.74 -0.59
C VAL A 73 -5.72 26.65 -0.40
N LYS A 74 -6.95 26.88 -0.84
CA LYS A 74 -8.06 25.90 -0.74
C LYS A 74 -7.76 24.59 -1.46
N LEU A 75 -7.17 24.66 -2.65
CA LEU A 75 -6.76 23.48 -3.40
C LEU A 75 -5.59 22.76 -2.73
N GLY A 76 -4.62 23.50 -2.20
CA GLY A 76 -3.52 22.93 -1.41
C GLY A 76 -4.02 22.18 -0.17
N GLU A 77 -4.99 22.74 0.56
CA GLU A 77 -5.63 22.07 1.70
C GLU A 77 -6.36 20.79 1.29
N ALA A 78 -7.04 20.80 0.14
CA ALA A 78 -7.69 19.62 -0.41
C ALA A 78 -6.67 18.51 -0.74
N VAL A 79 -5.54 18.87 -1.36
CA VAL A 79 -4.46 17.92 -1.67
C VAL A 79 -3.84 17.36 -0.39
N ALA A 80 -3.50 18.21 0.58
CA ALA A 80 -2.90 17.76 1.83
C ALA A 80 -3.83 16.80 2.60
N ARG A 81 -5.15 17.07 2.61
CA ARG A 81 -6.13 16.15 3.18
C ARG A 81 -6.17 14.83 2.40
N TYR A 82 -6.15 14.87 1.08
CA TYR A 82 -6.13 13.68 0.24
C TYR A 82 -4.89 12.81 0.50
N GLU A 83 -3.71 13.42 0.58
CA GLU A 83 -2.44 12.73 0.88
C GLU A 83 -2.49 12.06 2.26
N ALA A 84 -3.00 12.74 3.29
CA ALA A 84 -3.17 12.15 4.61
C ALA A 84 -4.12 10.93 4.60
N LEU A 85 -5.19 10.98 3.80
CA LEU A 85 -6.07 9.81 3.59
C LEU A 85 -5.33 8.67 2.88
N GLN A 86 -4.55 8.98 1.84
CA GLN A 86 -3.80 7.99 1.08
C GLN A 86 -2.72 7.31 1.92
N ASP A 87 -2.03 8.05 2.79
CA ASP A 87 -1.05 7.47 3.72
C ASP A 87 -1.70 6.47 4.68
N LEU A 88 -2.84 6.84 5.28
CA LEU A 88 -3.60 5.98 6.18
C LEU A 88 -4.08 4.69 5.47
N LEU A 89 -4.71 4.87 4.31
CA LEU A 89 -5.20 3.74 3.50
C LEU A 89 -4.04 2.88 2.98
N GLY A 90 -2.93 3.50 2.58
CA GLY A 90 -1.72 2.84 2.08
C GLY A 90 -1.11 1.92 3.14
N ARG A 91 -1.02 2.38 4.39
CA ARG A 91 -0.58 1.54 5.53
C ARG A 91 -1.50 0.35 5.74
N LEU A 92 -2.82 0.56 5.77
CA LEU A 92 -3.83 -0.50 5.93
C LEU A 92 -3.76 -1.54 4.81
N MET A 93 -3.70 -1.10 3.55
CA MET A 93 -3.61 -1.96 2.38
C MET A 93 -2.29 -2.72 2.33
N SER A 94 -1.17 -2.07 2.69
CA SER A 94 0.15 -2.73 2.74
C SER A 94 0.16 -3.84 3.78
N PHE A 95 -0.40 -3.59 4.97
CA PHE A 95 -0.54 -4.61 6.01
C PHE A 95 -1.39 -5.79 5.54
N ALA A 96 -2.58 -5.53 4.99
CA ALA A 96 -3.47 -6.58 4.49
C ALA A 96 -2.84 -7.39 3.34
N GLY A 97 -2.16 -6.72 2.41
CA GLY A 97 -1.50 -7.36 1.27
C GLY A 97 -0.33 -8.24 1.69
N LEU A 98 0.50 -7.78 2.63
CA LEU A 98 1.62 -8.56 3.15
C LEU A 98 1.14 -9.73 4.01
N LEU A 99 0.12 -9.53 4.85
CA LEU A 99 -0.49 -10.59 5.64
C LEU A 99 -1.02 -11.71 4.74
N TYR A 100 -1.80 -11.34 3.72
CA TYR A 100 -2.27 -12.30 2.72
C TYR A 100 -1.10 -13.02 2.05
N SER A 101 -0.10 -12.29 1.56
CA SER A 101 1.05 -12.89 0.84
C SER A 101 1.89 -13.86 1.69
N GLY A 102 1.89 -13.71 3.02
CA GLY A 102 2.57 -14.61 3.95
C GLY A 102 1.75 -15.83 4.36
N ASP A 103 0.42 -15.78 4.21
CA ASP A 103 -0.53 -16.82 4.64
C ASP A 103 -1.61 -17.05 3.56
N THR A 104 -1.19 -17.53 2.39
CA THR A 104 -2.13 -18.00 1.34
C THR A 104 -2.23 -19.53 1.35
N THR A 105 -3.31 -20.07 1.91
CA THR A 105 -3.70 -21.48 1.71
C THR A 105 -4.56 -21.64 0.46
#